data_AF-A0A9E4H2U6-F1
#
_entry.id   AF-A0A9E4H2U6-F1
#
_cell.length_a   1.000
_cell.length_b   1.000
_cell.length_c   1.000
_cell.angle_alpha   90.00
_cell.angle_beta   90.00
_cell.angle_gamma   90.00
#
_symmetry.space_group_name_H-M   'P 1'
#
loop_
_entity.id
_entity.type
_entity.pdbx_description
1 polymer ?
#
loop_
_entity_poly.entity_id
_entity_poly.type
_entity_poly.pdbx_seq_one_letter_code
_entity_poly.pdbx_strand_id
1 'polypeptide(L)'
;MKKYLLILFLTVLLIPILSACTGSKKMTKKAVQLEEAHMTEEAARYYLIALQRKETNINAQIGLKKTGQTVLNQKLSEFYKSFGQEEYRDAVYAYRDAHNYFETVERVHVSSTSPSTMKSTTMKPKKYI
;
A
#
# COMPACT_ATOMS: atom_id res chain seq x y z
N MET A 1 47.19 4.25 19.15
CA MET A 1 45.99 5.06 19.43
C MET A 1 45.14 5.37 18.19
N LYS A 2 45.70 5.88 17.08
CA LYS A 2 44.96 6.12 15.82
C LYS A 2 44.20 4.90 15.25
N LYS A 3 44.76 3.69 15.37
CA LYS A 3 44.13 2.44 14.88
C LYS A 3 42.83 2.10 15.64
N TYR A 4 42.77 2.34 16.94
CA TYR A 4 41.55 2.13 17.75
C TYR A 4 40.51 3.21 17.48
N LEU A 5 40.95 4.44 17.21
CA LEU A 5 40.06 5.54 16.81
C LEU A 5 39.39 5.26 15.45
N LEU A 6 40.13 4.65 14.52
CA LEU A 6 39.63 4.26 13.20
C LEU A 6 38.67 3.06 13.27
N ILE A 7 38.94 2.08 14.14
CA ILE A 7 38.03 0.96 14.43
C ILE A 7 36.73 1.45 15.09
N LEU A 8 36.82 2.38 16.04
CA LEU A 8 35.66 2.95 16.72
C LEU A 8 34.80 3.81 15.76
N PHE A 9 35.43 4.49 14.80
CA PHE A 9 34.72 5.22 13.75
C PHE A 9 34.01 4.26 12.77
N LEU A 10 34.64 3.14 12.42
CA LEU A 10 34.08 2.12 11.52
C LEU A 10 32.91 1.36 12.15
N THR A 11 32.94 1.10 13.46
CA THR A 11 31.84 0.43 14.16
C THR A 11 30.62 1.35 14.33
N VAL A 12 30.83 2.64 14.61
CA VAL A 12 29.75 3.63 14.70
C VAL A 12 29.03 3.82 13.35
N LEU A 13 29.75 3.70 12.24
CA LEU A 13 29.18 3.83 10.89
C LEU A 13 28.35 2.60 10.44
N LEU A 14 28.58 1.41 11.02
CA LEU A 14 27.96 0.16 10.60
C LEU A 14 26.62 -0.16 11.31
N ILE A 15 26.41 0.39 12.51
CA ILE A 15 25.19 0.17 13.32
C ILE A 15 23.87 0.66 12.66
N PRO A 16 23.80 1.80 11.93
CA PRO A 16 22.51 2.28 11.40
C PRO A 16 21.91 1.42 10.28
N ILE A 17 22.69 0.52 9.65
CA ILE A 17 22.25 -0.29 8.51
C ILE A 17 21.23 -1.38 8.93
N LEU A 18 21.25 -1.82 10.20
CA LEU A 18 20.36 -2.87 10.70
C LEU A 18 18.93 -2.40 11.03
N SER A 19 18.66 -1.09 11.00
CA SER A 19 17.35 -0.53 11.39
C SER A 19 16.27 -0.60 10.30
N ALA A 20 16.62 -0.96 9.06
CA ALA A 20 15.71 -0.95 7.91
C ALA A 20 14.55 -1.97 8.04
N CYS A 21 14.72 -3.06 8.78
CA CYS A 21 13.73 -4.14 8.86
C CYS A 21 12.52 -3.84 9.77
N THR A 22 12.57 -2.84 10.63
CA THR A 22 11.48 -2.55 11.60
C THR A 22 10.41 -1.61 11.04
N GLY A 23 10.74 -0.89 9.96
CA GLY A 23 9.90 0.16 9.40
C GLY A 23 8.55 -0.33 8.87
N SER A 24 8.49 -1.52 8.26
CA SER A 24 7.24 -2.08 7.72
C SER A 24 6.28 -2.52 8.84
N LYS A 25 6.77 -3.26 9.84
CA LYS A 25 5.96 -3.74 10.99
C LYS A 25 5.32 -2.58 11.76
N LYS A 26 6.07 -1.50 11.99
CA LYS A 26 5.55 -0.30 12.68
C LYS A 26 4.38 0.32 11.91
N MET A 27 4.48 0.40 10.58
CA MET A 27 3.42 0.95 9.74
C MET A 27 2.17 0.05 9.74
N THR A 28 2.35 -1.28 9.66
CA THR A 28 1.23 -2.23 9.79
C THR A 28 0.52 -2.09 11.14
N LYS A 29 1.26 -1.97 12.24
CA LYS A 29 0.65 -1.77 13.57
C LYS A 29 -0.18 -0.47 13.63
N LYS A 30 0.34 0.61 13.04
CA LYS A 30 -0.38 1.88 12.98
C LYS A 30 -1.63 1.79 12.08
N ALA A 31 -1.56 1.05 10.98
CA ALA A 31 -2.71 0.80 10.11
C ALA A 31 -3.83 0.06 10.86
N VAL A 32 -3.49 -0.96 11.65
CA VAL A 32 -4.46 -1.70 12.48
C VAL A 32 -5.15 -0.78 13.49
N GLN A 33 -4.40 0.10 14.17
CA GLN A 33 -4.99 1.06 15.12
C GLN A 33 -5.95 2.04 14.44
N LEU A 34 -5.64 2.46 13.21
CA LEU A 34 -6.51 3.34 12.43
C LEU A 34 -7.76 2.60 11.96
N GLU A 35 -7.63 1.32 11.57
CA GLU A 35 -8.76 0.46 11.22
C GLU A 35 -9.70 0.27 12.42
N GLU A 36 -9.16 0.02 13.61
CA GLU A 36 -9.91 -0.05 14.88
C GLU A 36 -10.62 1.27 15.22
N ALA A 37 -10.03 2.41 14.82
CA ALA A 37 -10.62 3.74 14.97
C ALA A 37 -11.56 4.13 13.81
N HIS A 38 -11.91 3.20 12.92
CA HIS A 38 -12.73 3.42 11.72
C HIS A 38 -12.14 4.40 10.68
N MET A 39 -10.86 4.76 10.81
CA MET A 39 -10.11 5.61 9.86
C MET A 39 -9.58 4.77 8.68
N THR A 40 -10.51 4.32 7.83
CA THR A 40 -10.26 3.27 6.83
C THR A 40 -9.33 3.74 5.69
N GLU A 41 -9.44 4.98 5.24
CA GLU A 41 -8.58 5.53 4.17
C GLU A 41 -7.14 5.69 4.64
N GLU A 42 -6.95 6.19 5.87
CA GLU A 42 -5.64 6.29 6.49
C GLU A 42 -5.04 4.90 6.74
N ALA A 43 -5.84 3.94 7.22
CA ALA A 43 -5.39 2.56 7.42
C ALA A 43 -4.85 1.96 6.11
N ALA A 44 -5.61 2.06 5.02
CA ALA A 44 -5.18 1.58 3.70
C ALA A 44 -3.86 2.23 3.24
N ARG A 45 -3.71 3.56 3.44
CA ARG A 45 -2.46 4.27 3.16
C ARG A 45 -1.28 3.74 3.97
N TYR A 46 -1.45 3.48 5.26
CA TYR A 46 -0.37 2.93 6.08
C TYR A 46 -0.01 1.49 5.71
N TYR A 47 -0.98 0.67 5.30
CA TYR A 47 -0.68 -0.65 4.75
C TYR A 47 0.11 -0.56 3.44
N LEU A 48 -0.25 0.35 2.53
CA LEU A 48 0.53 0.60 1.30
C LEU A 48 1.97 1.00 1.61
N ILE A 49 2.19 1.92 2.56
CA ILE A 49 3.55 2.31 2.98
C ILE A 49 4.31 1.14 3.59
N ALA A 50 3.63 0.27 4.37
CA ALA A 50 4.24 -0.92 4.94
C ALA A 50 4.73 -1.88 3.83
N LEU A 51 3.96 -2.05 2.77
CA LEU A 51 4.28 -2.91 1.63
C LEU A 51 5.35 -2.32 0.70
N GLN A 52 5.35 -0.99 0.50
CA GLN A 52 6.46 -0.32 -0.18
C GLN A 52 7.81 -0.55 0.51
N ARG A 53 7.80 -0.65 1.84
CA ARG A 53 9.02 -0.93 2.63
C ARG A 53 9.40 -2.41 2.65
N LYS A 54 8.39 -3.29 2.70
CA LYS A 54 8.56 -4.74 2.69
C LYS A 54 7.32 -5.39 2.11
N GLU A 55 7.40 -5.72 0.83
CA GLU A 55 6.30 -6.34 0.08
C GLU A 55 5.87 -7.68 0.68
N THR A 56 6.82 -8.46 1.22
CA THR A 56 6.58 -9.76 1.87
C THR A 56 5.91 -9.67 3.25
N ASN A 57 5.43 -8.50 3.68
CA ASN A 57 4.69 -8.35 4.92
C ASN A 57 3.23 -8.82 4.76
N ILE A 58 3.01 -10.11 5.02
CA ILE A 58 1.70 -10.77 4.88
C ILE A 58 0.59 -10.06 5.67
N ASN A 59 0.86 -9.59 6.89
CA ASN A 59 -0.14 -8.87 7.69
C ASN A 59 -0.61 -7.58 7.01
N ALA A 60 0.32 -6.85 6.37
CA ALA A 60 -0.02 -5.66 5.62
C ALA A 60 -0.78 -5.99 4.32
N GLN A 61 -0.46 -7.10 3.65
CA GLN A 61 -1.21 -7.56 2.47
C GLN A 61 -2.66 -7.88 2.83
N ILE A 62 -2.88 -8.63 3.91
CA ILE A 62 -4.22 -9.00 4.38
C ILE A 62 -5.02 -7.74 4.75
N GLY A 63 -4.41 -6.85 5.53
CA GLY A 63 -5.03 -5.58 5.92
C GLY A 63 -5.39 -4.71 4.72
N LEU A 64 -4.48 -4.58 3.75
CA LEU A 64 -4.71 -3.81 2.53
C LEU A 64 -5.81 -4.44 1.65
N LYS A 65 -5.90 -5.77 1.57
CA LYS A 65 -6.95 -6.42 0.76
C LYS A 65 -8.35 -6.01 1.22
N LYS A 66 -8.57 -5.97 2.54
CA LYS A 66 -9.84 -5.57 3.14
C LYS A 66 -10.06 -4.06 3.03
N THR A 67 -9.18 -3.28 3.64
CA THR A 67 -9.32 -1.81 3.73
C THR A 67 -9.21 -1.15 2.36
N GLY A 68 -8.35 -1.68 1.49
CA GLY A 68 -8.15 -1.18 0.15
C GLY A 68 -9.38 -1.30 -0.73
N GLN A 69 -10.08 -2.44 -0.69
CA GLN A 69 -11.34 -2.60 -1.40
C GLN A 69 -12.42 -1.66 -0.86
N THR A 70 -12.50 -1.46 0.46
CA THR A 70 -13.44 -0.52 1.06
C THR A 70 -13.21 0.91 0.56
N VAL A 71 -11.97 1.39 0.56
CA VAL A 71 -11.61 2.72 0.05
C VAL A 71 -11.93 2.85 -1.44
N LEU A 72 -11.62 1.83 -2.24
CA LEU A 72 -11.96 1.84 -3.67
C LEU A 72 -13.47 1.97 -3.89
N ASN A 73 -14.27 1.23 -3.12
CA ASN A 73 -15.73 1.31 -3.19
C ASN A 73 -16.24 2.70 -2.79
N GLN A 74 -15.65 3.32 -1.75
CA GLN A 74 -15.99 4.69 -1.36
C GLN A 74 -15.71 5.70 -2.49
N LYS A 75 -14.55 5.59 -3.15
CA LYS A 75 -14.20 6.46 -4.29
C LYS A 75 -15.13 6.24 -5.49
N LEU A 76 -15.47 4.99 -5.80
CA LEU A 76 -16.44 4.67 -6.85
C LEU A 76 -17.85 5.16 -6.52
N SER A 77 -18.24 5.16 -5.24
CA SER A 77 -19.52 5.71 -4.81
C SER A 77 -19.64 7.20 -5.14
N GLU A 78 -18.56 7.98 -5.02
CA GLU A 78 -18.59 9.40 -5.39
C GLU A 78 -18.76 9.60 -6.91
N PHE A 79 -18.15 8.71 -7.71
CA PHE A 79 -18.38 8.68 -9.16
C PHE A 79 -19.85 8.43 -9.47
N TYR A 80 -20.45 7.37 -8.91
CA TYR A 80 -21.84 7.02 -9.21
C TYR A 80 -22.82 8.10 -8.75
N LYS A 81 -22.54 8.74 -7.61
CA LYS A 81 -23.32 9.87 -7.12
C LYS A 81 -23.27 11.05 -8.10
N SER A 82 -22.08 11.51 -8.48
CA SER A 82 -21.91 12.63 -9.42
C SER A 82 -22.51 12.31 -10.79
N PHE A 83 -22.31 11.08 -11.27
CA PHE A 83 -22.87 10.61 -12.54
C PHE A 83 -24.41 10.59 -12.53
N GLY A 84 -25.01 10.09 -11.44
CA GLY A 84 -26.47 10.07 -11.26
C GLY A 84 -27.10 11.46 -11.10
N GLN A 85 -26.30 12.46 -10.71
CA GLN A 85 -26.71 13.88 -10.63
C GLN A 85 -26.45 14.64 -11.94
N GLU A 86 -26.00 13.95 -13.00
CA GLU A 86 -25.62 14.53 -14.30
C GLU A 86 -24.46 15.55 -14.20
N GLU A 87 -23.72 15.53 -13.09
CA GLU A 87 -22.51 16.33 -12.85
C GLU A 87 -21.30 15.66 -13.52
N TYR A 88 -21.33 15.55 -14.85
CA TYR A 88 -20.39 14.71 -15.59
C TYR A 88 -18.91 15.10 -15.42
N ARG A 89 -18.64 16.40 -15.26
CA ARG A 89 -17.27 16.88 -15.00
C ARG A 89 -16.72 16.27 -13.71
N ASP A 90 -17.51 16.31 -12.64
CA ASP A 90 -17.10 15.83 -11.33
C ASP A 90 -17.09 14.31 -11.28
N ALA A 91 -18.00 13.65 -12.01
CA ALA A 91 -17.95 12.21 -12.25
C ALA A 91 -16.62 11.78 -12.90
N VAL A 92 -16.15 12.46 -13.95
CA VAL A 92 -14.87 12.14 -14.59
C VAL A 92 -13.70 12.27 -13.61
N TYR A 93 -13.69 13.30 -12.76
CA TYR A 93 -12.65 13.48 -11.75
C TYR A 93 -12.70 12.39 -10.67
N ALA A 94 -13.89 12.05 -10.17
CA ALA A 94 -14.09 11.00 -9.18
C ALA A 94 -13.67 9.62 -9.72
N TYR A 95 -14.03 9.31 -10.97
CA TYR A 95 -13.59 8.08 -11.63
C TYR A 95 -12.07 8.02 -11.76
N ARG A 96 -11.42 9.12 -12.16
CA ARG A 96 -9.96 9.17 -12.27
C ARG A 96 -9.28 8.96 -10.92
N ASP A 97 -9.82 9.52 -9.84
CA ASP A 97 -9.31 9.27 -8.48
C ASP A 97 -9.43 7.79 -8.10
N ALA A 98 -10.61 7.18 -8.31
CA ALA A 98 -10.83 5.76 -8.06
C ALA A 98 -9.87 4.88 -8.88
N HIS A 99 -9.69 5.20 -10.16
CA HIS A 99 -8.81 4.45 -11.07
C HIS A 99 -7.33 4.56 -10.66
N ASN A 100 -6.85 5.76 -10.36
CA ASN A 100 -5.48 5.97 -9.88
C ASN A 100 -5.21 5.21 -8.56
N TYR A 101 -6.20 5.19 -7.67
CA TYR A 101 -6.11 4.44 -6.43
C TYR A 101 -6.04 2.93 -6.69
N PHE A 102 -6.90 2.40 -7.56
CA PHE A 102 -6.87 0.99 -7.98
C PHE A 102 -5.49 0.59 -8.53
N GLU A 103 -4.93 1.36 -9.45
CA GLU A 103 -3.61 1.12 -10.03
C GLU A 103 -2.49 1.11 -8.97
N THR A 104 -2.61 1.94 -7.94
CA THR A 104 -1.66 1.99 -6.82
C THR A 104 -1.72 0.71 -5.99
N VAL A 105 -2.92 0.22 -5.68
CA VAL A 105 -3.13 -1.01 -4.91
C VAL A 105 -2.66 -2.23 -5.71
N GLU A 106 -3.02 -2.32 -7.00
CA GLU A 106 -2.62 -3.41 -7.88
C GLU A 106 -1.12 -3.52 -8.06
N ARG A 107 -0.42 -2.38 -8.24
CA ARG A 107 1.05 -2.38 -8.39
C ARG A 107 1.75 -3.03 -7.20
N VAL A 108 1.26 -2.74 -5.99
CA VAL A 108 1.80 -3.31 -4.75
C VAL A 108 1.43 -4.79 -4.62
N HIS A 109 0.25 -5.20 -5.10
CA HIS A 109 -0.15 -6.60 -5.13
C HIS A 109 0.76 -7.42 -6.07
N VAL A 110 0.97 -6.93 -7.29
CA VAL A 110 1.78 -7.59 -8.33
C VAL A 110 3.26 -7.64 -7.95
N SER A 111 3.82 -6.58 -7.35
CA SER A 111 5.23 -6.61 -6.88
C SER A 111 5.40 -7.60 -5.74
N SER A 112 4.40 -7.71 -4.87
CA SER A 112 4.44 -8.62 -3.73
C SER A 112 4.29 -10.10 -4.09
N THR A 113 3.69 -10.43 -5.23
CA THR A 113 3.65 -11.80 -5.75
C THR A 113 4.98 -12.14 -6.43
N SER A 114 5.97 -12.60 -5.66
CA SER A 114 7.22 -13.17 -6.17
C SER A 114 6.94 -14.22 -7.28
N PRO A 115 7.80 -14.36 -8.33
CA PRO A 115 7.55 -15.23 -9.48
C PRO A 115 7.26 -16.71 -9.14
N SER A 116 7.59 -17.17 -7.92
CA SER A 116 7.30 -18.52 -7.46
C SER A 116 5.80 -18.82 -7.23
N THR A 117 4.95 -17.80 -7.10
CA THR A 117 3.48 -17.96 -6.91
C THR A 117 2.64 -17.62 -8.14
N MET A 118 3.27 -17.24 -9.26
CA MET A 118 2.60 -16.76 -10.48
C MET A 118 1.97 -17.87 -11.34
N LYS A 119 1.43 -18.94 -10.72
CA LYS A 119 0.75 -20.04 -11.44
C LYS A 119 -0.78 -20.09 -11.30
N SER A 120 -1.44 -19.25 -10.50
CA SER A 120 -2.90 -19.46 -10.29
C SER A 120 -3.83 -18.25 -10.32
N THR A 121 -3.41 -17.04 -10.69
CA THR A 121 -4.39 -15.92 -10.74
C THR A 121 -4.03 -14.89 -11.81
N THR A 122 -4.19 -15.27 -13.08
CA THR A 122 -4.42 -14.28 -14.14
C THR A 122 -5.92 -14.01 -14.22
N MET A 123 -6.43 -13.06 -13.43
CA MET A 123 -7.70 -12.43 -13.78
C MET A 123 -7.41 -11.51 -14.96
N LYS A 124 -7.53 -12.06 -16.18
CA LYS A 124 -7.39 -11.28 -17.41
C LYS A 124 -8.44 -10.16 -17.38
N PRO A 125 -8.08 -8.89 -17.61
CA PRO A 125 -9.07 -7.86 -17.85
C PRO A 125 -9.88 -8.27 -19.09
N LYS A 126 -11.18 -8.51 -18.91
CA LYS A 126 -12.11 -8.73 -20.01
C LYS A 126 -12.14 -7.44 -20.82
N LYS A 127 -11.40 -7.45 -21.93
CA LYS A 127 -11.39 -6.39 -22.94
C LYS A 127 -12.80 -6.34 -23.52
N TYR A 128 -13.62 -5.38 -23.09
CA TYR A 128 -14.84 -5.03 -23.79
C TYR A 128 -14.43 -4.13 -24.95
N ILE A 129 -14.27 -4.75 -26.13
CA ILE A 129 -14.37 -4.12 -27.44
C ILE A 129 -15.43 -4.93 -28.18
#